data_AF-A0A497V029-F1
#
_entry.id   AF-A0A497V029-F1
#
_cell.length_a   1.000
_cell.length_b   1.000
_cell.length_c   1.000
_cell.angle_alpha   90.00
_cell.angle_beta   90.00
_cell.angle_gamma   90.00
#
_symmetry.space_group_name_H-M   'P 1'
#
loop_
_entity.id
_entity.type
_entity.pdbx_description
1 polymer ?
#
loop_
_entity_poly.entity_id
_entity_poly.type
_entity_poly.pdbx_seq_one_letter_code
_entity_poly.pdbx_strand_id
1 'polypeptide(L)'
;MKIELKAILSIEHEEFPQILEIDIDENSSSIGELISKIHEVTKIPTHIELKWDNQIENISCMHYVLEKKEYDEYIIITDLEEKICNFPKHGQDGSLFILIEGITSLVN
;
A
#
# COMPACT_ATOMS: atom_id res chain seq x y z
N MET A 1 -13.89 7.35 1.61
CA MET A 1 -13.59 6.96 0.21
C MET A 1 -13.47 5.44 0.08
N LYS A 2 -13.76 4.90 -1.11
CA LYS A 2 -13.54 3.49 -1.47
C LYS A 2 -12.14 3.31 -2.05
N ILE A 3 -11.40 2.30 -1.59
CA ILE A 3 -10.08 1.94 -2.12
C ILE A 3 -10.05 0.45 -2.49
N GLU A 4 -9.16 0.12 -3.41
CA GLU A 4 -8.70 -1.24 -3.70
C GLU A 4 -7.34 -1.46 -3.07
N LEU A 5 -7.24 -2.43 -2.17
CA LEU A 5 -6.01 -2.78 -1.49
C LEU A 5 -5.52 -4.14 -1.96
N LYS A 6 -4.31 -4.19 -2.50
CA LYS A 6 -3.55 -5.43 -2.68
C LYS A 6 -2.41 -5.44 -1.67
N ALA A 7 -2.33 -6.48 -0.85
CA ALA A 7 -1.22 -6.65 0.09
C ALA A 7 -0.40 -7.88 -0.32
N ILE A 8 0.89 -7.67 -0.61
CA ILE A 8 1.85 -8.74 -0.91
C ILE A 8 2.73 -8.88 0.33
N LEU A 9 2.33 -9.80 1.22
CA LEU A 9 2.97 -10.03 2.52
C LEU A 9 3.63 -11.41 2.62
N SER A 10 3.28 -12.36 1.73
CA SER A 10 3.93 -13.66 1.60
C SER A 10 3.95 -14.12 0.13
N ILE A 11 4.90 -15.00 -0.21
CA ILE A 11 5.10 -15.51 -1.58
C ILE A 11 4.02 -16.53 -1.96
N GLU A 12 3.33 -17.11 -0.97
CA GLU A 12 2.49 -18.30 -1.17
C GLU A 12 1.08 -17.98 -1.69
N HIS A 13 0.63 -16.71 -1.63
CA HIS A 13 -0.73 -16.34 -1.99
C HIS A 13 -0.80 -15.03 -2.80
N GLU A 14 -1.14 -15.14 -4.09
CA GLU A 14 -1.73 -14.01 -4.81
C GLU A 14 -3.14 -13.79 -4.27
N GLU A 15 -3.29 -12.80 -3.39
CA GLU A 15 -4.61 -12.36 -2.96
C GLU A 15 -5.22 -11.40 -3.98
N PHE A 16 -6.51 -11.58 -4.25
CA PHE A 16 -7.28 -10.59 -5.00
C PHE A 16 -7.33 -9.27 -4.23
N PRO A 17 -7.32 -8.11 -4.92
CA PRO A 17 -7.49 -6.83 -4.27
C PRO A 17 -8.77 -6.78 -3.43
N GLN A 18 -8.65 -6.38 -2.18
CA GLN A 18 -9.75 -6.21 -1.26
C GLN A 18 -10.32 -4.80 -1.40
N ILE A 19 -11.65 -4.66 -1.37
CA ILE A 19 -12.30 -3.36 -1.34
C ILE A 19 -12.42 -2.89 0.11
N LEU A 20 -11.91 -1.70 0.40
CA LEU A 20 -12.04 -1.07 1.72
C LEU A 20 -12.77 0.27 1.60
N GLU A 21 -13.69 0.51 2.53
CA GLU A 21 -14.28 1.84 2.75
C GLU A 21 -13.58 2.49 3.94
N ILE A 22 -12.87 3.60 3.68
CA ILE A 22 -12.15 4.35 4.71
C ILE A 22 -12.78 5.72 4.86
N ASP A 23 -13.17 6.07 6.08
CA ASP A 23 -13.68 7.40 6.40
C ASP A 23 -12.53 8.43 6.43
N ILE A 24 -12.33 9.13 5.31
CA ILE A 24 -11.30 10.15 5.09
C ILE A 24 -11.72 11.05 3.91
N ASP A 25 -11.40 12.34 4.00
CA ASP A 25 -11.66 13.32 2.94
C ASP A 25 -10.44 13.44 2.02
N GLU A 26 -10.58 12.99 0.78
CA GLU A 26 -9.49 12.96 -0.19
C GLU A 26 -8.95 14.35 -0.58
N ASN A 27 -9.69 15.43 -0.34
CA ASN A 27 -9.29 16.79 -0.75
C ASN A 27 -8.44 17.52 0.29
N SER A 28 -8.56 17.12 1.56
CA SER A 28 -7.89 17.75 2.69
C SER A 28 -6.82 16.86 3.34
N SER A 29 -6.93 15.54 3.20
CA SER A 29 -5.99 14.59 3.79
C SER A 29 -4.83 14.21 2.88
N SER A 30 -3.71 13.83 3.52
CA SER A 30 -2.53 13.31 2.85
C SER A 30 -2.62 11.80 2.62
N ILE A 31 -1.83 11.30 1.68
CA ILE A 31 -1.73 9.86 1.41
C ILE A 31 -1.15 9.09 2.61
N GLY A 32 -0.28 9.72 3.40
CA GLY A 32 0.25 9.15 4.65
C GLY A 32 -0.83 8.92 5.70
N GLU A 33 -1.81 9.82 5.83
CA GLU A 33 -2.96 9.62 6.70
C GLU A 33 -3.83 8.44 6.25
N LEU A 34 -4.06 8.30 4.94
CA LEU A 34 -4.77 7.16 4.36
C LEU A 34 -4.04 5.85 4.64
N ILE A 35 -2.73 5.78 4.36
CA ILE A 35 -1.88 4.61 4.62
C ILE A 35 -1.93 4.22 6.10
N SER A 36 -1.83 5.19 7.00
CA SER A 36 -1.91 4.95 8.45
C SER A 36 -3.24 4.30 8.85
N LYS A 37 -4.37 4.80 8.30
CA LYS A 37 -5.69 4.19 8.52
C LYS A 37 -5.80 2.79 7.93
N ILE A 38 -5.19 2.54 6.77
CA ILE A 38 -5.17 1.19 6.16
C ILE A 38 -4.51 0.21 7.11
N HIS A 39 -3.33 0.52 7.64
CA HIS A 39 -2.64 -0.33 8.61
C HIS A 39 -3.47 -0.53 9.89
N GLU A 40 -4.12 0.52 10.39
CA GLU A 40 -4.98 0.44 11.57
C GLU A 40 -6.18 -0.50 11.37
N VAL A 41 -6.86 -0.42 10.22
CA VAL A 41 -8.07 -1.19 9.90
C VAL A 41 -7.73 -2.64 9.56
N THR A 42 -6.72 -2.85 8.71
CA THR A 42 -6.35 -4.18 8.19
C THR A 42 -5.49 -4.97 9.16
N LYS A 43 -4.90 -4.32 10.17
CA LYS A 43 -3.90 -4.90 11.07
C LYS A 43 -2.65 -5.40 10.35
N ILE A 44 -2.43 -4.99 9.10
CA ILE A 44 -1.17 -5.23 8.39
C ILE A 44 -0.08 -4.41 9.11
N PRO A 45 1.03 -5.02 9.54
CA PRO A 45 2.09 -4.29 10.20
C PRO A 45 2.75 -3.28 9.23
N THR A 46 3.27 -2.18 9.76
CA THR A 46 3.96 -1.15 8.95
C THR A 46 5.38 -1.53 8.55
N HIS A 47 5.91 -2.59 9.18
CA HIS A 47 7.24 -3.14 8.94
C HIS A 47 7.23 -4.63 9.24
N ILE A 48 8.22 -5.33 8.71
CA ILE A 48 8.52 -6.72 9.04
C ILE A 48 9.82 -6.79 9.83
N GLU A 49 9.87 -7.68 10.82
CA GLU A 49 11.09 -8.01 11.56
C GLU A 49 11.81 -9.15 10.83
N LEU A 50 13.04 -8.90 10.38
CA LEU A 50 13.92 -9.90 9.80
C LEU A 50 15.00 -10.27 10.82
N LYS A 51 15.05 -11.56 11.18
CA LYS A 51 16.07 -12.08 12.09
C LYS A 51 17.10 -12.91 11.33
N TRP A 52 18.32 -12.42 11.23
CA TRP A 52 19.50 -13.18 10.79
C TRP A 52 20.58 -13.10 11.85
N ASP A 53 21.47 -14.09 11.96
CA ASP A 53 22.70 -14.05 12.77
C ASP A 53 22.65 -13.25 14.11
N ASN A 54 21.63 -13.52 14.94
CA ASN A 54 21.34 -12.82 16.21
C ASN A 54 21.07 -11.30 16.13
N GLN A 55 20.90 -10.73 14.94
CA GLN A 55 20.45 -9.36 14.69
C GLN A 55 18.97 -9.35 14.27
N ILE A 56 18.28 -8.27 14.63
CA ILE A 56 16.91 -8.02 14.19
C ILE A 56 16.95 -6.73 13.37
N GLU A 57 16.57 -6.83 12.11
CA GLU A 57 16.39 -5.67 11.23
C GLU A 57 14.89 -5.42 11.01
N ASN A 58 14.49 -4.15 11.03
CA ASN A 58 13.13 -3.74 10.75
C ASN A 58 13.07 -3.16 9.35
N ILE A 59 12.28 -3.78 8.48
CA ILE A 59 12.11 -3.34 7.10
C ILE A 59 10.70 -2.79 6.95
N SER A 60 10.59 -1.49 6.67
CA SER A 60 9.30 -0.84 6.42
C SER A 60 8.64 -1.39 5.16
N CYS A 61 7.32 -1.53 5.19
CA CYS A 61 6.55 -1.80 3.99
C CYS A 61 6.73 -0.67 2.97
N MET A 62 6.72 -1.04 1.69
CA MET A 62 6.63 -0.08 0.59
C MET A 62 5.18 0.04 0.14
N HIS A 63 4.79 1.25 -0.27
CA HIS A 63 3.44 1.55 -0.70
C HIS A 63 3.48 2.08 -2.12
N TYR A 64 2.56 1.61 -2.95
CA TYR A 64 2.45 2.01 -4.34
C TYR A 64 1.01 2.34 -4.69
N VAL A 65 0.84 3.17 -5.73
CA VAL A 65 -0.45 3.34 -6.41
C VAL A 65 -0.39 2.82 -7.84
N LEU A 66 -1.53 2.39 -8.37
CA LEU A 66 -1.65 2.02 -9.78
C LEU A 66 -1.68 3.27 -10.66
N GLU A 67 -0.63 3.49 -11.45
CA GLU A 67 -0.51 4.63 -12.38
C GLU A 67 -1.18 4.34 -13.73
N LYS A 68 -1.07 3.12 -14.26
CA LYS A 68 -1.73 2.75 -15.53
C LYS A 68 -2.36 1.37 -15.43
N LYS A 69 -3.68 1.32 -15.61
CA LYS A 69 -4.47 0.08 -15.55
C LYS A 69 -4.13 -0.94 -16.64
N GLU A 70 -3.76 -0.48 -17.83
CA GLU A 70 -3.54 -1.36 -18.99
C GLU A 70 -2.27 -2.21 -18.89
N TYR A 71 -1.34 -1.85 -18.01
CA TYR A 71 -0.02 -2.48 -17.88
C TYR A 71 0.32 -2.91 -16.46
N ASP A 72 -0.62 -2.80 -15.51
CA ASP A 72 -0.35 -2.95 -14.08
C ASP A 72 0.89 -2.17 -13.63
N GLU A 73 1.02 -0.93 -14.11
CA GLU A 73 2.15 -0.06 -13.82
C GLU A 73 1.94 0.62 -12.47
N TYR A 74 2.83 0.35 -11.52
CA TYR A 74 2.78 0.89 -10.16
C TYR A 74 3.86 1.93 -9.94
N ILE A 75 3.52 3.02 -9.24
CA ILE A 75 4.47 4.02 -8.78
C ILE A 75 4.58 3.98 -7.26
N ILE A 76 5.80 4.08 -6.76
CA ILE A 76 6.08 4.11 -5.32
C ILE A 76 5.63 5.45 -4.74
N ILE A 77 4.98 5.41 -3.57
CA ILE A 77 4.57 6.58 -2.80
C ILE A 77 5.78 7.03 -1.99
N THR A 78 6.48 8.06 -2.47
CA THR A 78 7.66 8.62 -1.77
C THR A 78 7.35 9.85 -0.94
N ASP A 79 6.31 10.60 -1.32
CA ASP A 79 5.84 11.78 -0.58
C ASP A 79 4.54 11.46 0.14
N LEU A 80 4.63 11.29 1.47
CA LEU A 80 3.49 10.96 2.32
C LEU A 80 2.60 12.18 2.63
N GLU A 81 3.08 13.40 2.36
CA GLU A 81 2.33 14.64 2.58
C GLU A 81 1.49 15.03 1.34
N GLU A 82 1.72 14.37 0.21
CA GLU A 82 0.96 14.57 -1.02
C GLU A 82 -0.52 14.26 -0.80
N LYS A 83 -1.40 15.07 -1.38
CA LYS A 83 -2.84 14.95 -1.18
C LYS A 83 -3.38 13.72 -1.89
N ILE A 84 -4.31 13.01 -1.24
CA ILE A 84 -4.95 11.82 -1.81
C ILE A 84 -5.57 12.11 -3.18
N CYS A 85 -6.22 13.27 -3.34
CA CYS A 85 -6.89 13.63 -4.59
C CYS A 85 -5.95 13.80 -5.79
N ASN A 86 -4.64 13.96 -5.57
CA ASN A 86 -3.64 14.10 -6.63
C ASN A 86 -3.17 12.75 -7.19
N PHE A 87 -3.49 11.64 -6.52
CA PHE A 87 -3.11 10.31 -6.98
C PHE A 87 -4.09 9.78 -8.04
N PRO A 88 -3.59 9.01 -9.04
CA PRO A 88 -4.41 8.41 -10.08
C PRO A 88 -5.38 7.36 -9.51
N LYS A 89 -6.64 7.43 -9.94
CA LYS A 89 -7.72 6.55 -9.47
C LYS A 89 -8.10 5.50 -10.52
N HIS A 90 -7.22 4.52 -10.73
CA HIS A 90 -7.35 3.51 -11.77
C HIS A 90 -7.93 2.16 -11.32
N GLY A 91 -8.39 2.07 -10.07
CA GLY A 91 -9.14 0.90 -9.60
C GLY A 91 -10.50 0.74 -10.29
N GLN A 92 -11.23 -0.30 -9.94
CA GLN A 92 -12.63 -0.47 -10.28
C GLN A 92 -13.46 0.74 -9.80
N ASP A 93 -14.40 1.15 -10.63
CA ASP A 93 -15.29 2.31 -10.38
C ASP A 93 -14.57 3.64 -10.12
N GLY A 94 -13.30 3.79 -10.55
CA GLY A 94 -12.51 4.99 -10.26
C GLY A 94 -12.07 5.08 -8.80
N SER A 95 -11.89 3.93 -8.13
CA SER A 95 -11.29 3.86 -6.81
C SER A 95 -9.77 4.09 -6.88
N LEU A 96 -9.18 4.47 -5.73
CA LEU A 96 -7.73 4.47 -5.58
C LEU A 96 -7.26 3.03 -5.36
N PHE A 97 -6.28 2.57 -6.13
CA PHE A 97 -5.67 1.26 -5.95
C PHE A 97 -4.34 1.43 -5.21
N ILE A 98 -4.20 0.80 -4.06
CA ILE A 98 -3.00 0.80 -3.22
C ILE A 98 -2.43 -0.61 -3.17
N LEU A 99 -1.14 -0.71 -3.43
CA LEU A 99 -0.36 -1.92 -3.22
C LEU A 99 0.53 -1.71 -1.98
N ILE A 100 0.47 -2.64 -1.03
CA ILE A 100 1.41 -2.72 0.10
C ILE A 100 2.33 -3.90 -0.17
N GLU A 101 3.62 -3.63 -0.31
CA GLU A 101 4.66 -4.65 -0.46
C GLU A 101 5.44 -4.74 0.85
N GLY A 102 5.27 -5.86 1.57
CA GLY A 102 5.97 -6.15 2.81
C GLY A 102 7.20 -7.04 2.62
N ILE A 103 7.50 -7.46 1.39
CA ILE A 103 8.58 -8.41 1.08
C ILE A 103 9.72 -7.64 0.41
N THR A 104 10.91 -7.69 1.00
CA THR A 104 12.13 -7.42 0.24
C THR A 104 12.56 -8.74 -0.40
N SER A 105 12.59 -8.78 -1.73
CA SER A 105 13.27 -9.88 -2.41
C SER A 105 14.77 -9.76 -2.11
N LEU A 106 15.31 -10.70 -1.33
CA LEU A 106 16.75 -10.88 -1.24
C LEU A 106 17.24 -11.36 -2.60
N VAL A 107 17.79 -10.44 -3.39
CA VAL A 107 18.50 -10.76 -4.62
C VAL A 107 19.87 -11.30 -4.21
N ASN A 108 20.15 -12.57 -4.53
CA ASN A 108 21.42 -13.25 -4.26
C ASN A 108 22.39 -13.02 -5.43
#